data_AF-A0A0M3JB35-F1
#
_entry.id   AF-A0A0M3JB35-F1
#
_cell.length_a   1.000
_cell.length_b   1.000
_cell.length_c   1.000
_cell.angle_alpha   90.00
_cell.angle_beta   90.00
_cell.angle_gamma   90.00
#
_symmetry.space_group_name_H-M   'P 1'
#
loop_
_entity.id
_entity.type
_entity.pdbx_description
1 polymer ?
#
loop_
_entity_poly.entity_id
_entity_poly.type
_entity_poly.pdbx_seq_one_letter_code
_entity_poly.pdbx_strand_id
1 'polypeptide(L)'
;MNATEYDHQINFTAIHIDNLVDDSNLSYLIASTSAIIPHNAIVMPNGLIVMHYVYILQGSILMITNALLAITILKHYVLRQRYLIQLFQICVDVSSGFALTSAGLGRLVVTYIHQNRLRSSRFCMFMPWNIIAVWSEPLTSLCLLMVSTDRLLALIIPSVYLRRSVQFQLFQVLKEFLKLI
;
A
#
# COMPACT_ATOMS: atom_id res chain seq x y z
N MET A 1 -43.43 -30.42 18.65
CA MET A 1 -42.75 -29.92 17.44
C MET A 1 -41.55 -29.12 17.92
N ASN A 2 -40.35 -29.72 17.85
CA ASN A 2 -39.13 -29.29 18.53
C ASN A 2 -38.20 -28.53 17.57
N ALA A 3 -37.54 -27.50 18.10
CA ALA A 3 -36.64 -26.58 17.42
C ALA A 3 -35.17 -27.07 17.39
N THR A 4 -34.93 -28.30 16.95
CA THR A 4 -33.57 -28.91 16.95
C THR A 4 -33.10 -29.40 15.59
N GLU A 5 -33.80 -29.08 14.49
CA GLU A 5 -33.52 -29.64 13.15
C GLU A 5 -33.00 -28.61 12.13
N TYR A 6 -32.68 -27.37 12.55
CA TYR A 6 -32.13 -26.33 11.66
C TYR A 6 -30.62 -26.10 11.78
N ASP A 7 -29.94 -26.69 12.78
CA ASP A 7 -28.51 -26.42 13.01
C ASP A 7 -27.56 -27.25 12.12
N HIS A 8 -28.06 -28.28 11.44
CA HIS A 8 -27.18 -29.20 10.70
C HIS A 8 -26.95 -28.84 9.22
N GLN A 9 -27.64 -27.84 8.67
CA GLN A 9 -27.48 -27.44 7.26
C GLN A 9 -26.55 -26.24 7.04
N ILE A 10 -26.19 -25.50 8.09
CA ILE A 10 -25.32 -24.30 7.99
C ILE A 10 -23.82 -24.68 8.04
N ASN A 11 -23.48 -25.85 8.58
CA ASN A 11 -22.08 -26.26 8.74
C ASN A 11 -21.45 -26.92 7.49
N PHE A 12 -22.19 -27.17 6.42
CA PHE A 12 -21.65 -27.86 5.23
C PHE A 12 -21.31 -26.94 4.05
N THR A 13 -21.65 -25.65 4.12
CA THR A 13 -21.30 -24.64 3.09
C THR A 13 -20.16 -23.71 3.51
N ALA A 14 -19.63 -23.87 4.72
CA ALA A 14 -18.53 -23.04 5.23
C ALA A 14 -17.12 -23.57 4.90
N ILE A 15 -16.98 -24.82 4.44
CA ILE A 15 -15.66 -25.48 4.28
C ILE A 15 -15.13 -25.39 2.83
N HIS A 16 -15.89 -24.83 1.88
CA HIS A 16 -15.50 -24.83 0.46
C HIS A 16 -15.38 -23.44 -0.19
N ILE A 17 -15.14 -22.37 0.59
CA ILE A 17 -14.85 -21.02 0.07
C ILE A 17 -13.54 -20.46 0.66
N ASP A 18 -12.51 -21.29 0.79
CA ASP A 18 -11.20 -20.85 1.28
C ASP A 18 -10.17 -20.57 0.17
N ASN A 19 -10.52 -20.69 -1.12
CA ASN A 19 -9.50 -20.70 -2.16
C ASN A 19 -9.69 -19.81 -3.39
N LEU A 20 -10.66 -18.90 -3.44
CA LEU A 20 -10.75 -17.99 -4.61
C LEU A 20 -11.57 -16.72 -4.34
N VAL A 21 -11.17 -15.91 -3.37
CA VAL A 21 -11.77 -14.59 -3.16
C VAL A 21 -10.67 -13.53 -3.31
N ASP A 22 -10.64 -12.93 -4.50
CA ASP A 22 -9.90 -11.71 -4.81
C ASP A 22 -10.15 -10.64 -3.74
N ASP A 23 -9.07 -10.03 -3.24
CA ASP A 23 -9.05 -8.94 -2.24
C ASP A 23 -9.97 -7.75 -2.60
N SER A 24 -10.31 -7.59 -3.88
CA SER A 24 -11.24 -6.57 -4.36
C SER A 24 -12.69 -6.82 -3.92
N ASN A 25 -13.13 -8.07 -3.78
CA ASN A 25 -14.51 -8.41 -3.42
C ASN A 25 -14.77 -8.40 -1.91
N LEU A 26 -13.73 -8.54 -1.08
CA LEU A 26 -13.86 -8.42 0.38
C LEU A 26 -14.30 -7.00 0.79
N SER A 27 -13.84 -6.00 0.05
CA SER A 27 -14.22 -4.59 0.25
C SER A 27 -15.71 -4.33 -0.04
N TYR A 28 -16.29 -5.04 -1.03
CA TYR A 28 -17.71 -4.92 -1.38
C TYR A 28 -18.61 -5.76 -0.47
N LEU A 29 -18.14 -6.91 0.01
CA LEU A 29 -18.91 -7.74 0.94
C LEU A 29 -19.11 -7.04 2.29
N ILE A 30 -18.08 -6.35 2.81
CA ILE A 30 -18.15 -5.53 4.04
C ILE A 30 -19.10 -4.33 3.84
N ALA A 31 -19.13 -3.76 2.62
CA ALA A 31 -20.02 -2.64 2.30
C ALA A 31 -21.50 -3.03 2.24
N SER A 32 -21.83 -4.29 1.95
CA SER A 32 -23.22 -4.76 1.79
C SER A 32 -23.80 -5.48 3.01
N THR A 33 -22.98 -5.96 3.96
CA THR A 33 -23.46 -6.50 5.24
C THR A 33 -23.70 -5.44 6.33
N SER A 34 -23.32 -4.18 6.11
CA SER A 34 -23.51 -3.09 7.07
C SER A 34 -24.93 -2.50 7.11
N ALA A 35 -25.84 -2.97 6.25
CA ALA A 35 -27.21 -2.45 6.16
C ALA A 35 -28.21 -3.11 7.13
N ILE A 36 -27.84 -4.20 7.82
CA ILE A 36 -28.75 -4.96 8.70
C ILE A 36 -28.01 -5.44 9.96
N ILE A 37 -27.49 -4.53 10.78
CA ILE A 37 -26.99 -4.90 12.12
C ILE A 37 -27.61 -3.94 13.15
N PRO A 38 -28.35 -4.45 14.15
CA PRO A 38 -29.00 -3.62 15.17
C PRO A 38 -27.98 -2.83 15.99
N HIS A 39 -28.38 -1.62 16.38
CA HIS A 39 -27.61 -0.54 17.03
C HIS A 39 -26.87 -0.87 18.35
N ASN A 40 -26.80 -2.14 18.77
CA ASN A 40 -26.50 -2.51 20.15
C ASN A 40 -25.25 -3.40 20.31
N ALA A 41 -24.51 -3.68 19.23
CA ALA A 41 -23.30 -4.50 19.30
C ALA A 41 -22.24 -4.01 18.31
N ILE A 42 -21.59 -2.89 18.61
CA ILE A 42 -20.32 -2.52 17.97
C ILE A 42 -19.20 -2.67 19.00
N VAL A 43 -19.05 -3.89 19.52
CA VAL A 43 -17.76 -4.31 20.07
C VAL A 43 -16.92 -4.63 18.84
N MET A 44 -16.00 -3.72 18.47
CA MET A 44 -15.06 -4.04 17.41
C MET A 44 -14.30 -5.32 17.80
N PRO A 45 -14.22 -6.34 16.93
CA PRO A 45 -13.47 -7.54 17.24
C PRO A 45 -12.02 -7.14 17.49
N ASN A 46 -11.45 -7.58 18.62
CA ASN A 46 -10.08 -7.25 19.03
C ASN A 46 -9.05 -7.44 17.90
N GLY A 47 -9.31 -8.36 16.96
CA GLY A 47 -8.49 -8.57 15.77
C GLY A 47 -8.36 -7.35 14.86
N LEU A 48 -9.40 -6.52 14.71
CA LEU A 48 -9.34 -5.34 13.85
C LEU A 48 -8.37 -4.30 14.41
N ILE A 49 -8.35 -4.10 15.74
CA ILE A 49 -7.46 -3.16 16.40
C ILE A 49 -6.00 -3.62 16.24
N VAL A 50 -5.74 -4.93 16.42
CA VAL A 50 -4.41 -5.52 16.25
C VAL A 50 -3.88 -5.29 14.83
N MET A 51 -4.72 -5.46 13.79
CA MET A 51 -4.31 -5.20 12.41
C MET A 51 -3.85 -3.76 12.19
N HIS A 52 -4.54 -2.77 12.78
CA HIS A 52 -4.13 -1.36 12.68
C HIS A 52 -2.74 -1.12 13.30
N TYR A 53 -2.43 -1.77 14.43
CA TYR A 53 -1.10 -1.70 15.01
C TYR A 53 -0.03 -2.32 14.11
N VAL A 54 -0.31 -3.46 13.49
CA VAL A 54 0.61 -4.10 12.53
C VAL A 54 0.90 -3.16 11.36
N TYR A 55 -0.11 -2.50 10.79
CA TYR A 55 0.09 -1.53 9.71
C TYR A 55 0.93 -0.32 10.14
N ILE A 56 0.73 0.20 11.35
CA ILE A 56 1.55 1.32 11.88
C ILE A 56 3.01 0.87 12.02
N LEU A 57 3.24 -0.33 12.56
CA LEU A 57 4.57 -0.88 12.77
C LEU A 57 5.28 -1.15 11.44
N GLN A 58 4.58 -1.79 10.50
CA GLN A 58 5.10 -2.05 9.16
C GLN A 58 5.44 -0.75 8.40
N GLY A 59 4.53 0.22 8.43
CA GLY A 59 4.72 1.51 7.76
C GLY A 59 5.89 2.30 8.35
N SER A 60 6.02 2.31 9.68
CA SER A 60 7.12 3.00 10.35
C SER A 60 8.47 2.35 10.10
N ILE A 61 8.56 1.02 10.12
CA ILE A 61 9.78 0.29 9.74
C ILE A 61 10.17 0.65 8.31
N LEU A 62 9.24 0.55 7.35
CA LEU A 62 9.49 0.86 5.95
C LEU A 62 9.94 2.31 5.75
N MET A 63 9.30 3.25 6.45
CA MET A 63 9.63 4.67 6.37
C MET A 63 11.03 4.95 6.92
N ILE A 64 11.36 4.41 8.10
CA ILE A 64 12.65 4.65 8.77
C ILE A 64 13.80 4.02 7.96
N THR A 65 13.66 2.76 7.53
CA THR A 65 14.73 2.07 6.79
C THR A 65 15.02 2.77 5.46
N ASN A 66 13.98 3.12 4.70
CA ASN A 66 14.14 3.80 3.42
C ASN A 66 14.61 5.26 3.58
N ALA A 67 14.16 5.98 4.62
CA ALA A 67 14.67 7.32 4.89
C ALA A 67 16.18 7.31 5.23
N LEU A 68 16.64 6.34 6.03
CA LEU A 68 18.07 6.19 6.33
C LEU A 68 18.87 5.90 5.05
N LEU A 69 18.39 5.00 4.19
CA LEU A 69 19.01 4.72 2.90
C LEU A 69 19.07 5.96 2.00
N ALA A 70 17.97 6.73 1.91
CA ALA A 70 17.93 7.98 1.16
C ALA A 70 18.98 8.97 1.65
N ILE A 71 19.09 9.16 2.97
CA ILE A 71 20.07 10.06 3.60
C ILE A 71 21.50 9.61 3.27
N THR A 72 21.79 8.31 3.39
CA THR A 72 23.11 7.76 3.07
C THR A 72 23.49 8.00 1.60
N ILE A 73 22.56 7.78 0.66
CA ILE A 73 22.82 7.99 -0.77
C ILE A 73 23.00 9.49 -1.08
N LEU A 74 22.18 10.35 -0.47
CA LEU A 74 22.28 11.81 -0.65
C LEU A 74 23.61 12.37 -0.14
N LYS A 75 24.18 11.77 0.91
CA LYS A 75 25.46 12.19 1.49
C LYS A 75 26.65 11.89 0.57
N HIS A 76 26.59 10.84 -0.25
CA HIS A 76 27.70 10.44 -1.11
C HIS A 76 27.50 10.87 -2.58
N TYR A 77 28.17 11.95 -3.00
CA TYR A 77 28.00 12.54 -4.33
C TYR A 77 28.29 11.57 -5.49
N VAL A 78 29.29 10.68 -5.34
CA VAL A 78 29.67 9.69 -6.36
C VAL A 78 28.57 8.66 -6.56
N LEU A 79 27.90 8.25 -5.48
CA LEU A 79 26.79 7.30 -5.52
C LEU A 79 25.55 7.97 -6.13
N ARG A 80 25.29 9.24 -5.79
CA ARG A 80 24.12 9.98 -6.28
C ARG A 80 24.01 10.01 -7.81
N GLN A 81 25.13 10.11 -8.52
CA GLN A 81 25.11 10.13 -10.00
C GLN A 81 24.78 8.78 -10.64
N ARG A 82 25.06 7.66 -9.96
CA ARG A 82 24.81 6.31 -10.52
C ARG A 82 23.49 5.71 -10.09
N TYR A 83 22.94 6.16 -8.97
CA TYR A 83 21.78 5.57 -8.30
C TYR A 83 20.57 6.52 -8.26
N LEU A 84 20.45 7.44 -9.23
CA LEU A 84 19.35 8.40 -9.26
C LEU A 84 17.99 7.70 -9.41
N ILE A 85 17.91 6.64 -10.23
CA ILE A 85 16.71 5.80 -10.37
C ILE A 85 16.34 5.15 -9.04
N GLN A 86 17.33 4.58 -8.32
CA GLN A 86 17.10 3.97 -7.01
C GLN A 86 16.67 4.99 -5.97
N LEU A 87 17.18 6.23 -6.04
CA LEU A 87 16.74 7.30 -5.16
C LEU A 87 15.26 7.63 -5.35
N PHE A 88 14.78 7.64 -6.61
CA PHE A 88 13.36 7.85 -6.90
C PHE A 88 12.49 6.74 -6.31
N GLN A 89 12.92 5.48 -6.45
CA GLN A 89 12.23 4.34 -5.83
C GLN A 89 12.17 4.48 -4.30
N ILE A 90 13.29 4.81 -3.65
CA ILE A 90 13.33 4.99 -2.19
C ILE A 90 12.38 6.12 -1.74
N CYS A 91 12.27 7.21 -2.52
CA CYS A 91 11.31 8.28 -2.23
C CYS A 91 9.85 7.80 -2.30
N VAL A 92 9.52 6.95 -3.28
CA VAL A 92 8.19 6.33 -3.41
C VAL A 92 7.92 5.36 -2.26
N ASP A 93 8.93 4.60 -1.82
CA ASP A 93 8.80 3.68 -0.70
C ASP A 93 8.58 4.43 0.63
N VAL A 94 9.27 5.57 0.83
CA VAL A 94 9.06 6.45 1.99
C VAL A 94 7.66 7.05 1.98
N SER A 95 7.16 7.52 0.83
CA SER A 95 5.81 8.08 0.74
C SER A 95 4.73 7.02 0.99
N SER A 96 4.96 5.79 0.52
CA SER A 96 4.11 4.62 0.79
C SER A 96 4.10 4.26 2.28
N GLY A 97 5.27 4.22 2.93
CA GLY A 97 5.38 3.97 4.37
C GLY A 97 4.69 5.05 5.21
N PHE A 98 4.80 6.32 4.79
CA PHE A 98 4.08 7.43 5.40
C PHE A 98 2.55 7.30 5.24
N ALA A 99 2.07 6.93 4.05
CA ALA A 99 0.65 6.69 3.80
C ALA A 99 0.10 5.56 4.68
N LEU A 100 0.84 4.45 4.78
CA LEU A 100 0.45 3.29 5.60
C LEU A 100 0.37 3.65 7.08
N THR A 101 1.39 4.36 7.59
CA THR A 101 1.47 4.78 9.00
C THR A 101 0.35 5.78 9.35
N SER A 102 0.13 6.77 8.48
CA SER A 102 -0.93 7.78 8.68
C SER A 102 -2.33 7.19 8.53
N ALA A 103 -2.55 6.23 7.63
CA ALA A 103 -3.81 5.50 7.52
C ALA A 103 -4.10 4.66 8.78
N GLY A 104 -3.10 3.93 9.28
CA GLY A 104 -3.21 3.15 10.51
C GLY A 104 -3.53 4.04 11.72
N LEU A 105 -2.80 5.14 11.88
CA LEU A 105 -3.03 6.11 12.96
C LEU A 105 -4.40 6.78 12.84
N GLY A 106 -4.79 7.20 11.63
CA GLY A 106 -6.08 7.84 11.38
C GLY A 106 -7.25 6.93 11.70
N ARG A 107 -7.20 5.66 11.29
CA ARG A 107 -8.24 4.66 11.60
C ARG A 107 -8.28 4.32 13.10
N LEU A 108 -7.11 4.28 13.76
CA LEU A 108 -7.01 4.07 15.20
C LEU A 108 -7.66 5.24 15.97
N VAL A 109 -7.34 6.48 15.60
CA VAL A 109 -7.91 7.70 16.22
C VAL A 109 -9.42 7.78 16.01
N VAL A 110 -9.93 7.47 14.81
CA VAL A 110 -11.37 7.43 14.53
C VAL A 110 -12.07 6.37 15.39
N THR A 111 -11.44 5.20 15.55
CA THR A 111 -11.96 4.11 16.39
C THR A 111 -12.05 4.52 17.86
N TYR A 112 -11.05 5.23 18.39
CA TYR A 112 -11.05 5.66 19.81
C TYR A 112 -11.95 6.87 20.09
N ILE A 113 -12.04 7.85 19.17
CA ILE A 113 -12.73 9.12 19.45
C ILE A 113 -14.18 9.13 18.93
N HIS A 114 -14.49 8.44 17.81
CA HIS A 114 -15.75 8.62 17.08
C HIS A 114 -16.57 7.32 16.96
N GLN A 115 -16.80 6.60 18.06
CA GLN A 115 -17.66 5.40 18.06
C GLN A 115 -19.10 5.66 17.55
N ASN A 116 -19.59 6.90 17.60
CA ASN A 116 -21.02 7.21 17.42
C ASN A 116 -21.37 8.08 16.20
N ARG A 117 -20.44 8.36 15.27
CA ARG A 117 -20.77 9.12 14.05
C ARG A 117 -20.35 8.39 12.78
N LEU A 118 -21.35 7.90 12.05
CA LEU A 118 -21.22 7.43 10.66
C LEU A 118 -20.76 8.60 9.78
N ARG A 119 -19.57 8.50 9.18
CA ARG A 119 -19.12 9.44 8.13
C ARG A 119 -19.58 8.95 6.76
N SER A 120 -19.84 9.90 5.86
CA SER A 120 -20.11 9.60 4.45
C SER A 120 -18.93 8.88 3.80
N SER A 121 -19.20 7.84 3.02
CA SER A 121 -18.19 7.03 2.29
C SER A 121 -17.24 7.90 1.45
N ARG A 122 -17.76 8.98 0.84
CA ARG A 122 -16.96 9.93 0.05
C ARG A 122 -15.86 10.59 0.89
N PHE A 123 -16.14 10.89 2.16
CA PHE A 123 -15.13 11.48 3.04
C PHE A 123 -13.98 10.51 3.32
N CYS A 124 -14.27 9.21 3.46
CA CYS A 124 -13.25 8.18 3.66
C CYS A 124 -12.38 8.02 2.41
N MET A 125 -12.97 8.08 1.22
CA MET A 125 -12.26 7.95 -0.04
C MET A 125 -11.29 9.12 -0.30
N PHE A 126 -11.68 10.35 0.05
CA PHE A 126 -10.85 11.55 -0.11
C PHE A 126 -9.87 11.81 1.04
N MET A 127 -9.71 10.86 1.96
CA MET A 127 -8.68 11.00 2.99
C MET A 127 -7.28 11.04 2.34
N PRO A 128 -6.39 11.91 2.82
CA PRO A 128 -5.10 12.16 2.15
C PRO A 128 -4.23 10.91 2.03
N TRP A 129 -4.29 10.01 3.02
CA TRP A 129 -3.58 8.73 2.97
C TRP A 129 -4.09 7.77 1.89
N ASN A 130 -5.40 7.76 1.61
CA ASN A 130 -5.96 6.93 0.54
C ASN A 130 -5.53 7.44 -0.84
N ILE A 131 -5.46 8.76 -1.02
CA ILE A 131 -4.96 9.35 -2.27
C ILE A 131 -3.50 8.95 -2.49
N ILE A 132 -2.63 9.12 -1.48
CA ILE A 132 -1.22 8.74 -1.60
C ILE A 132 -1.06 7.25 -1.90
N ALA A 133 -1.87 6.39 -1.26
CA ALA A 133 -1.85 4.94 -1.52
C ALA A 133 -2.17 4.61 -2.98
N VAL A 134 -3.25 5.18 -3.54
CA VAL A 134 -3.66 4.97 -4.95
C VAL A 134 -2.57 5.40 -5.93
N TRP A 135 -1.83 6.48 -5.64
CA TRP A 135 -0.73 6.92 -6.49
C TRP A 135 0.56 6.11 -6.29
N SER A 136 0.76 5.55 -5.10
CA SER A 136 1.98 4.80 -4.78
C SER A 136 2.09 3.45 -5.51
N GLU A 137 0.97 2.75 -5.73
CA GLU A 137 0.93 1.47 -6.44
C GLU A 137 1.47 1.54 -7.88
N PRO A 138 0.96 2.44 -8.76
CA PRO A 138 1.50 2.56 -10.12
C PRO A 138 2.93 3.09 -10.12
N LEU A 139 3.28 4.02 -9.22
CA LEU A 139 4.64 4.54 -9.10
C LEU A 139 5.65 3.45 -8.73
N THR A 140 5.29 2.56 -7.80
CA THR A 140 6.15 1.43 -7.41
C THR A 140 6.37 0.49 -8.59
N SER A 141 5.31 0.19 -9.33
CA SER A 141 5.38 -0.66 -10.54
C SER A 141 6.30 -0.06 -11.61
N LEU A 142 6.20 1.25 -11.84
CA LEU A 142 7.06 1.98 -12.77
C LEU A 142 8.52 2.01 -12.31
N CYS A 143 8.76 2.19 -11.01
CA CYS A 143 10.12 2.13 -10.45
C CYS A 143 10.75 0.76 -10.67
N LEU A 144 10.02 -0.32 -10.41
CA LEU A 144 10.49 -1.68 -10.63
C LEU A 144 10.78 -1.95 -12.12
N LEU A 145 9.92 -1.48 -13.02
CA LEU A 145 10.14 -1.57 -14.46
C LEU A 145 11.40 -0.80 -14.88
N MET A 146 11.58 0.40 -14.34
CA MET A 146 12.73 1.25 -14.62
C MET A 146 14.03 0.61 -14.14
N VAL A 147 14.06 0.07 -12.92
CA VAL A 147 15.21 -0.66 -12.37
C VAL A 147 15.51 -1.93 -13.17
N SER A 148 14.49 -2.71 -13.54
CA SER A 148 14.67 -3.91 -14.36
C SER A 148 15.28 -3.56 -15.72
N THR A 149 14.78 -2.50 -16.35
CA THR A 149 15.30 -2.04 -17.64
C THR A 149 16.73 -1.49 -17.52
N ASP A 150 17.04 -0.74 -16.46
CA ASP A 150 18.41 -0.26 -16.19
C ASP A 150 19.40 -1.43 -16.04
N ARG A 151 19.02 -2.48 -15.30
CA ARG A 151 19.83 -3.70 -15.15
C ARG A 151 19.99 -4.46 -16.46
N LEU A 152 18.94 -4.57 -17.26
CA LEU A 152 18.99 -5.19 -18.58
C LEU A 152 19.94 -4.42 -19.53
N LEU A 153 19.87 -3.09 -19.54
CA LEU A 153 20.76 -2.25 -20.33
C LEU A 153 22.23 -2.38 -19.91
N ALA A 154 22.49 -2.47 -18.61
CA ALA A 154 23.83 -2.71 -18.09
C ALA A 154 24.43 -4.07 -18.53
N LEU A 155 23.59 -5.09 -18.74
CA LEU A 155 24.01 -6.41 -19.24
C LEU A 155 24.23 -6.43 -20.75
N ILE A 156 23.36 -5.77 -21.53
CA ILE A 156 23.45 -5.81 -23.00
C ILE A 156 24.63 -4.96 -23.50
N ILE A 157 24.86 -3.77 -22.91
CA ILE A 157 25.87 -2.81 -23.44
C ILE A 157 26.75 -2.24 -22.31
N PRO A 158 27.61 -3.06 -21.68
CA PRO A 158 28.42 -2.63 -20.54
C PRO A 158 29.38 -1.47 -20.90
N SER A 159 29.98 -1.49 -22.09
CA SER A 159 30.97 -0.50 -22.51
C SER A 159 30.40 0.91 -22.74
N VAL A 160 29.16 1.02 -23.21
CA VAL A 160 28.49 2.33 -23.43
C VAL A 160 27.87 2.82 -22.13
N TYR A 161 27.29 1.91 -21.34
CA TYR A 161 26.67 2.24 -20.06
C TYR A 161 27.69 2.86 -19.08
N LEU A 162 28.92 2.34 -19.01
CA LEU A 162 29.96 2.87 -18.11
C LEU A 162 30.36 4.32 -18.42
N ARG A 163 30.22 4.76 -19.69
CA ARG A 163 30.68 6.08 -20.15
C ARG A 163 29.58 7.15 -20.13
N ARG A 164 28.30 6.78 -20.19
CA ARG A 164 27.15 7.72 -20.31
C ARG A 164 25.95 7.43 -19.39
N SER A 165 26.14 6.65 -18.31
CA SER A 165 25.08 6.22 -17.37
C SER A 165 24.07 7.33 -16.99
N VAL A 166 24.51 8.54 -16.64
CA VAL A 166 23.62 9.64 -16.20
C VAL A 166 22.62 10.09 -17.27
N GLN A 167 23.02 10.17 -18.55
CA GLN A 167 22.13 10.68 -19.59
C GLN A 167 21.03 9.68 -19.97
N PHE A 168 21.35 8.38 -19.92
CA PHE A 168 20.35 7.34 -20.18
C PHE A 168 19.32 7.26 -19.05
N GLN A 169 19.75 7.33 -17.78
CA GLN A 169 18.85 7.33 -16.63
C GLN A 169 17.89 8.53 -16.66
N LEU A 170 18.38 9.73 -16.98
CA LEU A 170 17.55 10.94 -17.02
C LEU A 170 16.56 10.92 -18.19
N PHE A 171 16.99 10.44 -19.37
CA PHE A 171 16.10 10.31 -20.53
C PHE A 171 14.99 9.28 -20.28
N GLN A 172 15.30 8.20 -19.56
CA GLN A 172 14.32 7.16 -19.22
C GLN A 172 13.29 7.65 -18.21
N VAL A 173 13.73 8.34 -17.15
CA VAL A 173 12.81 8.97 -16.18
C VAL A 173 11.91 9.99 -16.86
N LEU A 174 12.47 10.85 -17.69
CA LEU A 174 11.70 11.91 -18.38
C LEU A 174 10.66 11.33 -19.35
N LYS A 175 11.03 10.31 -20.13
CA LYS A 175 10.15 9.68 -21.11
C LYS A 175 8.97 8.96 -20.45
N GLU A 176 9.22 8.21 -19.38
CA GLU A 176 8.15 7.52 -18.66
C GLU A 176 7.24 8.49 -17.91
N PHE A 177 7.79 9.54 -17.30
CA PHE A 177 6.97 10.60 -16.69
C PHE A 177 6.10 11.34 -17.71
N LEU A 178 6.63 11.65 -18.89
CA LEU A 178 5.88 12.34 -19.96
C LEU A 178 4.72 11.50 -20.50
N LYS A 179 4.81 10.17 -20.42
CA LYS A 179 3.75 9.26 -20.88
C LYS A 179 2.57 9.16 -19.90
N LEU A 180 2.76 9.64 -18.67
CA LEU A 180 1.76 9.64 -17.60
C LEU A 180 0.94 10.94 -17.52
N ILE A 181 1.41 12.01 -18.16
CA ILE A 181 0.73 13.31 -18.28
C ILE A 181 -0.10 13.31 -19.56
#